data_AF-A0A413NPU9-F1
#
_entry.id   AF-A0A413NPU9-F1
#
_cell.length_a   1.000
_cell.length_b   1.000
_cell.length_c   1.000
_cell.angle_alpha   90.00
_cell.angle_beta   90.00
_cell.angle_gamma   90.00
#
_symmetry.space_group_name_H-M   'P 1'
#
loop_
_entity.id
_entity.type
_entity.pdbx_description
1 polymer ?
#
loop_
_entity_poly.entity_id
_entity_poly.type
_entity_poly.pdbx_seq_one_letter_code
_entity_poly.pdbx_strand_id
1 'polypeptide(L)'
;MKIKLNWAYAKGVLDTDTLKMLCIPARGKRIFGADEMDAELCIKDGWNLSIANIHLGDVESSNILCEEIARRWNEHEEWHECKENTEDVPERNTPCLLRIEYKEIATGIVEVSYLTSVWGEYGWTENYLDNFSESEFEVTITHWKPINKPKGVEK
;
A
#
# COMPACT_ATOMS: atom_id res chain seq x y z
N MET A 1 5.97 0.14 11.32
CA MET A 1 6.10 -1.09 12.17
C MET A 1 7.48 -1.70 11.96
N LYS A 2 8.11 -2.39 12.94
CA LYS A 2 9.48 -2.93 12.77
C LYS A 2 9.51 -4.46 12.75
N ILE A 3 10.20 -5.04 11.77
CA ILE A 3 10.38 -6.49 11.62
C ILE A 3 11.86 -6.87 11.76
N LYS A 4 12.14 -8.10 12.23
CA LYS A 4 13.51 -8.61 12.38
C LYS A 4 13.88 -9.51 11.21
N LEU A 5 15.01 -9.22 10.56
CA LEU A 5 15.66 -10.09 9.60
C LEU A 5 16.69 -10.95 10.34
N ASN A 6 16.58 -12.28 10.21
CA ASN A 6 17.51 -13.22 10.84
C ASN A 6 17.82 -14.40 9.91
N TRP A 7 18.67 -14.14 8.91
CA TRP A 7 19.22 -15.16 8.02
C TRP A 7 20.63 -15.57 8.45
N ALA A 8 21.14 -16.64 7.83
CA ALA A 8 22.49 -17.15 8.09
C ALA A 8 23.57 -16.08 7.83
N TYR A 9 23.40 -15.26 6.78
CA TYR A 9 24.39 -14.29 6.32
C TYR A 9 23.92 -12.82 6.41
N ALA A 10 22.68 -12.58 6.83
CA ALA A 10 22.11 -11.24 6.96
C ALA A 10 21.25 -11.14 8.23
N LYS A 11 21.52 -10.15 9.07
CA LYS A 11 20.73 -9.87 10.28
C LYS A 11 20.45 -8.37 10.36
N GLY A 12 19.25 -8.00 10.80
CA GLY A 12 18.89 -6.58 10.89
C GLY A 12 17.47 -6.36 11.41
N VAL A 13 17.11 -5.09 11.51
CA VAL A 13 15.75 -4.64 11.78
C VAL A 13 15.33 -3.77 10.60
N LEU A 14 14.19 -4.08 10.02
CA LEU A 14 13.63 -3.37 8.88
C LEU A 14 12.39 -2.62 9.33
N ASP A 15 12.28 -1.36 8.94
CA ASP A 15 11.08 -0.56 9.17
C ASP A 15 10.13 -0.72 7.99
N THR A 16 8.95 -1.28 8.23
CA THR A 16 7.94 -1.54 7.19
C THR A 16 7.45 -0.26 6.52
N ASP A 17 7.63 0.89 7.19
CA ASP A 17 7.11 2.17 6.73
C ASP A 17 8.04 2.79 5.66
N THR A 18 9.29 2.30 5.56
CA THR A 18 10.30 2.79 4.59
C THR A 18 10.89 1.69 3.71
N LEU A 19 10.60 0.42 4.03
CA LEU A 19 11.06 -0.73 3.26
C LEU A 19 10.45 -0.71 1.86
N LYS A 20 11.30 -0.88 0.85
CA LYS A 20 10.91 -1.06 -0.53
C LYS A 20 11.05 -2.51 -0.96
N MET A 21 10.22 -2.93 -1.89
CA MET A 21 10.27 -4.23 -2.55
C MET A 21 10.70 -4.09 -4.00
N LEU A 22 11.22 -5.15 -4.60
CA LEU A 22 11.48 -5.24 -6.03
C LEU A 22 11.09 -6.62 -6.54
N CYS A 23 10.81 -6.68 -7.84
CA CYS A 23 10.71 -7.94 -8.55
C CYS A 23 12.02 -8.20 -9.30
N ILE A 24 12.58 -9.40 -9.17
CA ILE A 24 13.60 -9.92 -10.08
C ILE A 24 12.87 -10.87 -11.04
N PRO A 25 12.74 -10.52 -12.32
CA PRO A 25 11.93 -11.29 -13.24
C PRO A 25 12.56 -12.64 -13.57
N ALA A 26 11.69 -13.64 -13.68
CA ALA A 26 11.97 -14.93 -14.27
C ALA A 26 12.48 -14.76 -15.71
N ARG A 27 13.58 -15.45 -16.06
CA ARG A 27 14.18 -15.37 -17.41
C ARG A 27 13.63 -16.42 -18.38
N GLY A 28 12.78 -17.32 -17.89
CA GLY A 28 12.23 -18.43 -18.65
C GLY A 28 13.26 -19.52 -18.95
N LYS A 29 13.07 -20.17 -20.11
CA LYS A 29 13.95 -21.26 -20.55
C LYS A 29 15.33 -20.73 -20.87
N ARG A 30 16.35 -21.34 -20.26
CA ARG A 30 17.75 -20.97 -20.47
C ARG A 30 18.39 -21.91 -21.47
N ILE A 31 19.33 -21.37 -22.28
CA ILE A 31 20.13 -22.18 -23.21
C ILE A 31 21.02 -23.16 -22.43
N PHE A 32 21.46 -22.77 -21.23
CA PHE A 32 22.24 -23.60 -20.31
C PHE A 32 21.74 -23.40 -18.87
N GLY A 33 21.57 -24.47 -18.11
CA GLY A 33 21.09 -24.46 -16.72
C GLY A 33 19.62 -24.82 -16.58
N ALA A 34 19.11 -24.77 -15.34
CA ALA A 34 17.68 -24.99 -15.06
C ALA A 34 16.83 -23.84 -15.61
N ASP A 35 15.60 -24.16 -16.02
CA ASP A 35 14.61 -23.16 -16.42
C ASP A 35 14.30 -22.25 -15.22
N GLU A 36 14.26 -20.94 -15.46
CA GLU A 36 13.82 -19.97 -14.46
C GLU A 36 12.40 -19.54 -14.77
N MET A 37 11.43 -20.25 -14.21
CA MET A 37 10.03 -19.90 -14.39
C MET A 37 9.48 -19.00 -13.28
N ASP A 38 10.22 -18.87 -12.17
CA ASP A 38 9.76 -18.18 -10.97
C ASP A 38 10.36 -16.78 -10.92
N ALA A 39 9.52 -15.78 -10.67
CA ALA A 39 9.99 -14.43 -10.38
C ALA A 39 10.33 -14.34 -8.89
N GLU A 40 11.42 -13.64 -8.53
CA GLU A 40 11.79 -13.48 -7.13
C GLU A 40 11.31 -12.14 -6.58
N LEU A 41 10.49 -12.20 -5.54
CA LEU A 41 10.08 -11.04 -4.77
C LEU A 41 11.12 -10.75 -3.70
N CYS A 42 11.77 -9.59 -3.78
CA CYS A 42 12.87 -9.23 -2.90
C CYS A 42 12.59 -7.94 -2.12
N ILE A 43 13.18 -7.84 -0.93
CA ILE A 43 13.35 -6.57 -0.23
C ILE A 43 14.50 -5.82 -0.89
N LYS A 44 14.26 -4.55 -1.27
CA LYS A 44 15.27 -3.67 -1.83
C LYS A 44 16.23 -3.25 -0.74
N ASP A 45 17.45 -3.75 -0.84
CA ASP A 45 18.58 -3.44 0.02
C ASP A 45 19.86 -3.55 -0.83
N GLY A 46 21.05 -3.31 -0.26
CA GLY A 46 22.30 -3.31 -1.03
C GLY A 46 22.54 -4.56 -1.89
N TRP A 47 22.01 -5.72 -1.47
CA TRP A 47 22.17 -7.01 -2.17
C TRP A 47 20.84 -7.62 -2.65
N ASN A 48 19.71 -6.91 -2.50
CA ASN A 48 18.35 -7.40 -2.76
C ASN A 48 18.04 -8.75 -2.09
N LEU A 49 17.32 -8.71 -0.97
CA LEU A 49 17.07 -9.89 -0.15
C LEU A 49 15.83 -10.63 -0.66
N SER A 50 16.00 -11.76 -1.34
CA SER A 50 14.91 -12.60 -1.86
C SER A 50 14.11 -13.25 -0.73
N ILE A 51 12.81 -12.96 -0.67
CA ILE A 51 11.92 -13.43 0.42
C ILE A 51 10.85 -14.40 -0.06
N ALA A 52 10.55 -14.44 -1.36
CA ALA A 52 9.57 -15.36 -1.94
C ALA A 52 9.80 -15.57 -3.44
N ASN A 53 9.49 -16.77 -3.91
CA ASN A 53 9.38 -17.08 -5.33
C ASN A 53 7.90 -17.03 -5.74
N ILE A 54 7.60 -16.35 -6.84
CA ILE A 54 6.27 -16.23 -7.42
C ILE A 54 6.20 -17.17 -8.63
N HIS A 55 5.35 -18.19 -8.54
CA HIS A 55 5.17 -19.21 -9.57
C HIS A 55 3.70 -19.36 -9.94
N LEU A 56 3.34 -18.98 -11.16
CA LEU A 56 1.98 -19.16 -11.72
C LEU A 56 1.92 -20.22 -12.84
N GLY A 57 3.02 -20.93 -13.08
CA GLY A 57 3.11 -21.96 -14.14
C GLY A 57 3.60 -21.42 -15.50
N ASP A 58 3.69 -20.10 -15.66
CA ASP A 58 4.30 -19.44 -16.81
C ASP A 58 5.09 -18.18 -16.40
N VAL A 59 6.04 -17.78 -17.24
CA VAL A 59 6.99 -16.68 -16.98
C VAL A 59 6.30 -15.33 -16.96
N GLU A 60 5.36 -15.10 -17.88
CA GLU A 60 4.73 -13.80 -18.10
C GLU A 60 3.82 -13.45 -16.90
N SER A 61 2.92 -14.36 -16.54
CA SER A 61 2.02 -14.17 -15.41
C SER A 61 2.79 -14.03 -14.10
N SER A 62 3.84 -14.84 -13.90
CA SER A 62 4.67 -14.79 -12.67
C SER A 62 5.38 -13.45 -12.52
N ASN A 63 5.95 -12.93 -13.62
CA ASN A 63 6.58 -11.61 -13.65
C ASN A 63 5.57 -10.49 -13.40
N ILE A 64 4.41 -10.50 -14.07
CA ILE A 64 3.36 -9.49 -13.91
C ILE A 64 2.88 -9.43 -12.45
N LEU A 65 2.60 -10.58 -11.83
CA LEU A 65 2.15 -10.62 -10.43
C LEU A 65 3.23 -10.11 -9.47
N CYS A 66 4.47 -10.55 -9.67
CA CYS A 66 5.61 -10.13 -8.85
C CYS A 66 5.87 -8.61 -8.94
N GLU A 67 5.84 -8.05 -10.14
CA GLU A 67 5.94 -6.61 -10.37
C GLU A 67 4.78 -5.86 -9.72
N GLU A 68 3.55 -6.37 -9.81
CA GLU A 68 2.37 -5.73 -9.24
C GLU A 68 2.39 -5.75 -7.70
N ILE A 69 2.86 -6.83 -7.07
CA ILE A 69 3.06 -6.89 -5.62
C ILE A 69 4.12 -5.86 -5.20
N ALA A 70 5.28 -5.85 -5.86
CA ALA A 70 6.35 -4.90 -5.54
C ALA A 70 5.90 -3.44 -5.75
N ARG A 71 5.16 -3.16 -6.84
CA ARG A 71 4.58 -1.85 -7.13
C ARG A 71 3.62 -1.43 -6.03
N ARG A 72 2.61 -2.24 -5.70
CA ARG A 72 1.62 -1.92 -4.65
C ARG A 72 2.27 -1.72 -3.29
N TRP A 73 3.26 -2.54 -2.95
CA TRP A 73 4.02 -2.37 -1.73
C TRP A 73 4.74 -1.01 -1.72
N ASN A 74 5.45 -0.68 -2.80
CA ASN A 74 6.21 0.56 -2.88
C ASN A 74 5.33 1.81 -2.97
N GLU A 75 4.10 1.66 -3.47
CA GLU A 75 3.06 2.68 -3.52
C GLU A 75 2.37 2.91 -2.17
N HIS A 76 2.80 2.25 -1.09
CA HIS A 76 2.41 2.64 0.27
C HIS A 76 2.87 4.06 0.67
N GLU A 77 3.63 4.76 -0.17
CA GLU A 77 4.34 5.99 0.22
C GLU A 77 3.69 7.32 -0.19
N GLU A 78 2.42 7.37 -0.59
CA GLU A 78 1.73 8.65 -0.82
C GLU A 78 0.42 8.73 -0.02
N TRP A 79 0.52 8.41 1.26
CA TRP A 79 -0.49 8.84 2.22
C TRP A 79 -0.10 10.23 2.71
N HIS A 80 -0.90 11.21 2.33
CA HIS A 80 -0.82 12.57 2.82
C HIS A 80 -1.48 12.63 4.19
N GLU A 81 -0.82 13.24 5.16
CA GLU A 81 -1.32 13.34 6.53
C GLU A 81 -2.38 14.45 6.62
N CYS A 82 -3.56 14.13 7.15
CA CYS A 82 -4.60 15.12 7.42
C CYS A 82 -4.28 15.86 8.71
N LYS A 83 -3.59 17.00 8.61
CA LYS A 83 -3.37 17.93 9.73
C LYS A 83 -4.34 19.10 9.65
N GLU A 84 -4.74 19.61 10.82
CA GLU A 84 -5.42 20.91 10.88
C GLU A 84 -4.53 21.98 10.24
N ASN A 85 -5.08 22.75 9.30
CA ASN A 85 -4.41 23.86 8.59
C ASN A 85 -3.25 23.48 7.65
N THR A 86 -3.23 22.26 7.09
CA THR A 86 -2.30 21.94 5.99
C THR A 86 -2.81 22.43 4.64
N GLU A 87 -1.91 22.98 3.80
CA GLU A 87 -2.17 23.25 2.38
C GLU A 87 -2.05 21.99 1.51
N ASP A 88 -1.57 20.88 2.09
CA ASP A 88 -1.44 19.58 1.43
C ASP A 88 -2.80 18.86 1.37
N VAL A 89 -3.62 19.33 0.43
CA VAL A 89 -4.96 18.83 0.16
C VAL A 89 -5.06 18.31 -1.28
N PRO A 90 -5.94 17.33 -1.56
CA PRO A 90 -6.11 16.82 -2.91
C PRO A 90 -6.68 17.88 -3.86
N GLU A 91 -6.46 17.69 -5.17
CA GLU A 91 -7.17 18.49 -6.17
C GLU A 91 -8.70 18.30 -6.05
N ARG A 92 -9.45 19.37 -6.30
CA ARG A 92 -10.92 19.36 -6.22
C ARG A 92 -11.50 18.27 -7.13
N ASN A 93 -12.47 17.53 -6.59
CA ASN A 93 -13.14 16.39 -7.22
C ASN A 93 -12.25 15.15 -7.44
N THR A 94 -11.09 15.05 -6.77
CA THR A 94 -10.25 13.85 -6.80
C THR A 94 -10.82 12.77 -5.88
N PRO A 95 -11.16 11.57 -6.41
CA PRO A 95 -11.51 10.43 -5.57
C PRO A 95 -10.29 9.98 -4.76
N CYS A 96 -10.45 9.88 -3.45
CA CYS A 96 -9.41 9.52 -2.51
C CYS A 96 -9.83 8.35 -1.64
N LEU A 97 -8.85 7.55 -1.23
CA LEU A 97 -8.96 6.62 -0.13
C LEU A 97 -8.54 7.35 1.14
N LEU A 98 -9.38 7.31 2.16
CA LEU A 98 -9.13 7.89 3.47
C LEU A 98 -8.79 6.79 4.47
N ARG A 99 -7.83 7.06 5.34
CA ARG A 99 -7.57 6.28 6.55
C ARG A 99 -8.21 7.00 7.72
N ILE A 100 -9.19 6.36 8.35
CA ILE A 100 -9.87 6.89 9.52
C ILE A 100 -9.48 6.09 10.77
N GLU A 101 -9.44 6.80 11.88
CA GLU A 101 -9.45 6.23 13.22
C GLU A 101 -10.79 6.58 13.84
N TYR A 102 -11.56 5.56 14.25
CA TYR A 102 -12.75 5.78 15.06
C TYR A 102 -12.53 5.25 16.46
N LYS A 103 -12.86 6.08 17.44
CA LYS A 103 -12.73 5.78 18.85
C LYS A 103 -14.12 5.60 19.43
N GLU A 104 -14.41 4.41 19.92
CA GLU A 104 -15.67 4.12 20.61
C GLU A 104 -15.70 4.91 21.93
N ILE A 105 -16.73 5.74 22.13
CA ILE A 105 -16.83 6.63 23.29
C ILE A 105 -16.97 5.83 24.59
N ALA A 106 -17.71 4.72 24.56
CA ALA A 106 -18.01 3.91 25.74
C ALA A 106 -16.77 3.17 26.29
N THR A 107 -15.92 2.66 25.40
CA THR A 107 -14.77 1.81 25.77
C THR A 107 -13.42 2.50 25.61
N GLY A 108 -13.36 3.56 24.79
CA GLY A 108 -12.12 4.21 24.39
C GLY A 108 -11.27 3.41 23.39
N ILE A 109 -11.78 2.28 22.88
CA ILE A 109 -11.07 1.46 21.89
C ILE A 109 -10.96 2.24 20.58
N VAL A 110 -9.76 2.26 20.01
CA VAL A 110 -9.47 2.88 18.71
C VAL A 110 -9.28 1.79 17.68
N GLU A 111 -10.03 1.89 16.59
CA GLU A 111 -9.91 1.02 15.43
C GLU A 111 -9.61 1.83 14.17
N VAL A 112 -8.92 1.18 13.23
CA VAL A 112 -8.53 1.77 11.95
C VAL A 112 -9.41 1.20 10.85
N SER A 113 -9.99 2.07 10.04
CA SER A 113 -10.75 1.68 8.84
C SER A 113 -10.40 2.56 7.64
N TYR A 114 -10.89 2.14 6.48
CA TYR A 114 -10.64 2.79 5.20
C TYR A 114 -11.95 3.05 4.48
N LEU A 115 -12.11 4.27 3.96
CA LEU A 115 -13.31 4.66 3.20
C LEU A 115 -12.93 5.52 2.01
N THR A 116 -13.80 5.59 1.02
CA THR A 116 -13.60 6.44 -0.15
C THR A 116 -14.32 7.76 0.03
N SER A 117 -13.69 8.88 -0.33
CA SER A 117 -14.36 10.19 -0.36
C SER A 117 -13.80 11.04 -1.50
N VAL A 118 -14.39 12.20 -1.72
CA VAL A 118 -13.98 13.18 -2.73
C VAL A 118 -13.71 14.50 -2.03
N TRP A 119 -12.65 15.22 -2.44
CA TRP A 119 -12.38 16.57 -1.93
C TRP A 119 -13.21 17.62 -2.68
N GLY A 120 -14.13 18.28 -1.97
CA GLY A 120 -15.04 19.30 -2.48
C GLY A 120 -14.55 20.74 -2.26
N GLU A 121 -15.47 21.69 -2.36
CA GLU A 121 -15.19 23.13 -2.11
C GLU A 121 -14.95 23.44 -0.64
N TYR A 122 -15.57 22.66 0.25
CA TYR A 122 -15.55 22.85 1.70
C TYR A 122 -14.82 21.72 2.43
N GLY A 123 -14.00 20.92 1.73
CA GLY A 123 -13.28 19.78 2.29
C GLY A 123 -13.82 18.42 1.85
N TRP A 124 -13.58 17.37 2.64
CA TRP A 124 -14.04 16.01 2.35
C TRP A 124 -15.57 15.96 2.28
N THR A 125 -16.11 15.35 1.21
CA THR A 125 -17.56 15.12 1.12
C THR A 125 -17.99 14.12 2.19
N GLU A 126 -19.00 14.46 2.99
CA GLU A 126 -19.50 13.68 4.14
C GLU A 126 -20.16 12.34 3.77
N ASN A 127 -20.38 12.07 2.47
CA ASN A 127 -21.16 10.96 1.91
C ASN A 127 -20.93 9.55 2.53
N TYR A 128 -19.80 9.31 3.20
CA TYR A 128 -19.50 8.04 3.88
C TYR A 128 -19.14 8.18 5.36
N LEU A 129 -18.99 9.40 5.88
CA LEU A 129 -18.75 9.69 7.30
C LEU A 129 -20.04 9.57 8.12
N ASP A 130 -21.20 9.80 7.50
CA ASP A 130 -22.54 9.68 8.12
C ASP A 130 -22.88 8.25 8.59
N ASN A 131 -22.08 7.25 8.21
CA ASN A 131 -22.26 5.86 8.67
C ASN A 131 -21.85 5.66 10.12
N PHE A 132 -21.14 6.63 10.72
CA PHE A 132 -20.74 6.57 12.12
C PHE A 132 -21.71 7.39 12.97
N SER A 133 -22.26 6.75 13.99
CA SER A 133 -23.05 7.45 15.01
C SER A 133 -22.13 8.35 15.83
N GLU A 134 -22.24 9.67 15.67
CA GLU A 134 -21.46 10.66 16.44
C GLU A 134 -21.69 10.54 17.97
N SER A 135 -22.81 9.92 18.37
CA SER A 135 -23.09 9.60 19.78
C SER A 135 -22.34 8.38 20.32
N GLU A 136 -21.77 7.56 19.44
CA GLU A 136 -21.08 6.31 19.78
C GLU A 136 -19.59 6.35 19.45
N PHE A 137 -19.19 7.12 18.43
CA PHE A 137 -17.82 7.14 17.91
C PHE A 137 -17.29 8.56 17.66
N GLU A 138 -16.05 8.80 18.05
CA GLU A 138 -15.26 9.94 17.60
C GLU A 138 -14.47 9.51 16.35
N VAL A 139 -14.73 10.10 15.18
CA VAL A 139 -14.07 9.75 13.92
C VAL A 139 -13.05 10.82 13.53
N THR A 140 -11.81 10.41 13.31
CA THR A 140 -10.73 11.28 12.83
C THR A 140 -10.18 10.76 11.51
N ILE A 141 -10.17 11.61 10.48
CA ILE A 141 -9.45 11.32 9.23
C ILE A 141 -7.97 11.61 9.49
N THR A 142 -7.14 10.59 9.37
CA THR A 142 -5.71 10.71 9.69
C THR A 142 -4.87 10.89 8.43
N HIS A 143 -5.24 10.25 7.32
CA HIS A 143 -4.50 10.31 6.07
C HIS A 143 -5.42 10.19 4.86
N TRP A 144 -4.95 10.68 3.72
CA TRP A 144 -5.59 10.53 2.42
C TRP A 144 -4.60 10.09 1.35
N LYS A 145 -5.09 9.39 0.33
CA LYS A 145 -4.33 9.01 -0.86
C LYS A 145 -5.23 9.08 -2.10
N PRO A 146 -4.79 9.63 -3.23
CA PRO A 146 -5.59 9.62 -4.44
C PRO A 146 -5.82 8.19 -4.96
N ILE A 147 -7.05 7.88 -5.37
CA ILE A 147 -7.37 6.61 -6.01
C ILE A 147 -6.96 6.74 -7.48
N ASN A 148 -5.79 6.19 -7.80
CA ASN A 148 -5.37 6.05 -9.18
C ASN A 148 -6.32 5.09 -9.90
N LYS A 149 -7.00 5.58 -10.95
CA LYS A 149 -7.77 4.70 -11.83
C LYS A 149 -6.83 3.66 -12.46
N PRO A 150 -7.29 2.41 -12.66
CA PRO A 150 -6.54 1.44 -13.45
C PRO A 150 -6.20 2.05 -14.81
N LYS A 151 -4.94 1.93 -15.24
CA LYS A 151 -4.54 2.35 -16.60
C LYS A 151 -5.40 1.58 -17.62
N GLY A 152 -6.05 2.30 -18.55
CA GLY A 152 -6.84 1.72 -19.64
C GLY A 152 -8.36 1.94 -19.60
N VAL A 153 -8.89 2.65 -18.59
CA VAL A 153 -10.29 3.08 -18.58
C VAL A 153 -10.38 4.53 -19.08
N GLU A 154 -10.60 4.71 -20.40
CA GLU A 154 -10.91 6.03 -20.98
C GLU A 154 -12.31 6.52 -20.58
N LYS A 155 -12.52 7.84 -20.65
CA LYS A 155 -13.76 8.55 -20.26
C LYS A 155 -14.91 8.32 -21.23
#